data_AF-A0A9E1TV27-F1
#
_entry.id   AF-A0A9E1TV27-F1
#
_cell.length_a   1.000
_cell.length_b   1.000
_cell.length_c   1.000
_cell.angle_alpha   90.00
_cell.angle_beta   90.00
_cell.angle_gamma   90.00
#
_symmetry.space_group_name_H-M   'P 1'
#
loop_
_entity.id
_entity.type
_entity.pdbx_description
1 polymer ?
#
loop_
_entity_poly.entity_id
_entity_poly.type
_entity_poly.pdbx_seq_one_letter_code
_entity_poly.pdbx_strand_id
1 'polypeptide(L)'
;MIGETIWLNNTLDFKGFYSFADYDFKRFESVTVLDVHPYQNRDFGHPVWLKIKAKNGLDGFVRYNGEEGRVGVQDYYYTSDPLPREWGKEMIDKVLNKGIEIGMAERQVRISIGNPDELNHTSSRHGIAEQWVYGVEMGKKVYYQFENGKLTFINK
;
A
#
# COMPACT_ATOMS: atom_id res chain seq x y z
N MET A 1 -11.91 0.60 -13.76
CA MET A 1 -11.65 -0.50 -12.82
C MET A 1 -11.84 -1.89 -13.43
N ILE A 2 -13.01 -2.29 -13.94
CA ILE A 2 -13.11 -3.59 -14.64
C ILE A 2 -12.24 -3.55 -15.91
N GLY A 3 -11.48 -4.62 -16.14
CA GLY A 3 -10.52 -4.74 -17.25
C GLY A 3 -9.16 -4.08 -16.98
N GLU A 4 -9.00 -3.34 -15.88
CA GLU A 4 -7.72 -2.72 -15.52
C GLU A 4 -6.77 -3.71 -14.85
N THR A 5 -5.48 -3.46 -15.02
CA THR A 5 -4.41 -4.14 -14.28
C THR A 5 -4.17 -3.41 -12.97
N ILE A 6 -4.12 -4.17 -11.88
CA ILE A 6 -3.72 -3.68 -10.55
C ILE A 6 -2.60 -4.56 -9.99
N TRP A 7 -1.86 -4.04 -9.03
CA TRP A 7 -0.77 -4.75 -8.35
C TRP A 7 -1.14 -5.01 -6.90
N LEU A 8 -1.14 -6.27 -6.47
CA LEU A 8 -1.49 -6.64 -5.11
C LEU A 8 -0.48 -6.09 -4.10
N ASN A 9 -0.89 -5.83 -2.85
CA ASN A 9 0.03 -5.38 -1.80
C ASN A 9 0.08 -6.36 -0.62
N ASN A 10 -1.06 -6.60 0.03
CA ASN A 10 -1.15 -7.48 1.20
C ASN A 10 -2.04 -8.68 0.91
N THR A 11 -1.43 -9.75 0.39
CA THR A 11 -2.13 -11.00 0.04
C THR A 11 -2.30 -11.96 1.23
N LEU A 12 -1.72 -11.64 2.38
CA LEU A 12 -1.80 -12.48 3.60
C LEU A 12 -2.87 -12.00 4.60
N ASP A 13 -3.41 -10.80 4.42
CA ASP A 13 -4.49 -10.28 5.26
C ASP A 13 -5.86 -10.63 4.68
N PHE A 14 -6.54 -11.60 5.31
CA PHE A 14 -7.87 -12.04 4.93
C PHE A 14 -8.94 -10.92 4.95
N LYS A 15 -8.69 -9.81 5.65
CA LYS A 15 -9.59 -8.63 5.65
C LYS A 15 -9.52 -7.85 4.35
N GLY A 16 -8.44 -8.01 3.58
CA GLY A 16 -8.16 -7.31 2.35
C GLY A 16 -8.04 -8.21 1.11
N PHE A 17 -7.75 -9.49 1.29
CA PHE A 17 -7.50 -10.43 0.20
C PHE A 17 -7.90 -11.86 0.56
N TYR A 18 -8.51 -12.58 -0.37
CA TYR A 18 -8.67 -14.03 -0.25
C TYR A 18 -8.72 -14.71 -1.63
N SER A 19 -8.40 -16.00 -1.67
CA SER A 19 -8.59 -16.85 -2.84
C SER A 19 -8.96 -18.27 -2.39
N PHE A 20 -9.67 -19.00 -3.25
CA PHE A 20 -9.94 -20.43 -3.08
C PHE A 20 -9.02 -21.31 -3.94
N ALA A 21 -8.13 -20.70 -4.71
CA ALA A 21 -7.17 -21.41 -5.52
C ALA A 21 -6.01 -21.92 -4.66
N ASP A 22 -5.43 -23.05 -5.05
CA ASP A 22 -4.15 -23.54 -4.50
C ASP A 22 -3.00 -22.75 -5.13
N TYR A 23 -2.95 -21.45 -4.85
CA TYR A 23 -1.98 -20.50 -5.40
C TYR A 23 -1.65 -19.36 -4.45
N ASP A 24 -0.36 -19.22 -4.16
CA ASP A 24 0.18 -18.14 -3.34
C ASP A 24 0.39 -16.87 -4.18
N PHE A 25 -0.64 -16.02 -4.20
CA PHE A 25 -0.54 -14.68 -4.80
C PHE A 25 0.53 -13.85 -4.09
N LYS A 26 1.42 -13.25 -4.87
CA LYS A 26 2.55 -12.50 -4.31
C LYS A 26 2.21 -11.03 -4.13
N ARG A 27 2.89 -10.40 -3.17
CA ARG A 27 2.96 -8.93 -3.10
C ARG A 27 3.53 -8.38 -4.41
N PHE A 28 2.89 -7.34 -4.91
CA PHE A 28 3.10 -6.68 -6.20
C PHE A 28 2.88 -7.56 -7.43
N GLU A 29 2.20 -8.70 -7.28
CA GLU A 29 1.73 -9.44 -8.43
C GLU A 29 0.68 -8.63 -9.20
N SER A 30 0.84 -8.58 -10.52
CA SER A 30 -0.11 -7.90 -11.40
C SER A 30 -1.26 -8.83 -11.77
N VAL A 31 -2.48 -8.34 -11.61
CA VAL A 31 -3.72 -9.07 -11.86
C VAL A 31 -4.71 -8.19 -12.60
N THR A 32 -5.65 -8.79 -13.33
CA THR A 32 -6.73 -8.05 -14.01
C THR A 32 -7.99 -8.10 -13.19
N VAL A 33 -8.66 -6.96 -13.02
CA VAL A 33 -9.98 -6.89 -12.38
C VAL A 33 -11.03 -7.41 -13.35
N LEU A 34 -11.73 -8.48 -12.98
CA LEU A 34 -12.79 -9.07 -13.78
C LEU A 34 -14.17 -8.50 -13.47
N ASP A 35 -14.45 -8.24 -12.19
CA ASP A 35 -15.79 -7.90 -11.74
C ASP A 35 -15.80 -7.27 -10.35
N VAL A 36 -16.93 -6.70 -9.93
CA VAL A 36 -17.13 -6.02 -8.65
C VAL A 36 -18.33 -6.61 -7.92
N HIS A 37 -18.09 -7.11 -6.71
CA HIS A 37 -19.08 -7.78 -5.88
C HIS A 37 -19.28 -7.03 -4.56
N PRO A 38 -20.47 -6.50 -4.27
CA PRO A 38 -20.82 -6.09 -2.92
C PRO A 38 -21.08 -7.36 -2.09
N TYR A 39 -20.06 -7.84 -1.38
CA TYR A 39 -20.15 -9.05 -0.57
C TYR A 39 -20.10 -8.69 0.93
N GLN A 40 -21.11 -9.11 1.68
CA GLN A 40 -21.21 -8.82 3.11
C GLN A 40 -20.50 -9.91 3.91
N ASN A 41 -19.37 -9.56 4.53
CA ASN A 41 -18.62 -10.50 5.36
C ASN A 41 -19.26 -10.73 6.75
N ARG A 42 -19.99 -9.73 7.31
CA ARG A 42 -20.70 -9.73 8.63
C ARG A 42 -21.76 -8.61 8.71
N ASP A 43 -22.54 -8.56 9.79
CA ASP A 43 -23.60 -7.55 10.04
C ASP A 43 -23.11 -6.08 10.17
N PHE A 44 -21.80 -5.85 10.31
CA PHE A 44 -21.21 -4.51 10.42
C PHE A 44 -20.24 -4.25 9.26
N GLY A 45 -20.78 -3.99 8.07
CA GLY A 45 -20.06 -3.45 6.92
C GLY A 45 -20.43 -4.09 5.58
N HIS A 46 -20.48 -3.27 4.52
CA HIS A 46 -20.67 -3.71 3.13
C HIS A 46 -19.39 -3.44 2.31
N PRO A 47 -18.31 -4.22 2.52
CA PRO A 47 -17.11 -4.05 1.73
C PRO A 47 -17.38 -4.40 0.26
N VAL A 48 -16.83 -3.59 -0.63
CA VAL A 48 -16.81 -3.88 -2.06
C VAL A 48 -15.59 -4.74 -2.34
N TRP A 49 -15.81 -5.88 -3.00
CA TRP A 49 -14.76 -6.82 -3.39
C TRP A 49 -14.59 -6.79 -4.90
N LEU A 50 -13.34 -6.82 -5.34
CA LEU A 50 -12.96 -6.94 -6.74
C LEU A 50 -12.59 -8.40 -7.00
N LYS A 51 -13.29 -9.04 -7.94
CA LYS A 51 -12.85 -10.32 -8.48
C LYS A 51 -11.68 -10.06 -9.40
N ILE A 52 -10.57 -10.75 -9.19
CA ILE A 52 -9.32 -10.58 -9.94
C ILE A 52 -8.90 -11.89 -10.60
N LYS A 53 -8.06 -11.78 -11.63
CA LYS A 53 -7.43 -12.91 -12.31
C LYS A 53 -5.93 -12.73 -12.43
N ALA A 54 -5.18 -13.70 -11.93
CA ALA A 54 -3.73 -13.77 -12.15
C ALA A 54 -3.41 -14.27 -13.56
N LYS A 55 -2.16 -14.06 -13.99
CA LYS A 55 -1.68 -14.46 -15.33
C LYS A 55 -1.74 -15.97 -15.57
N ASN A 56 -1.64 -16.77 -14.50
CA ASN A 56 -1.81 -18.23 -14.55
C ASN A 56 -3.29 -18.66 -14.73
N GLY A 57 -4.22 -17.71 -14.76
CA GLY A 57 -5.64 -17.94 -14.96
C GLY A 57 -6.45 -18.19 -13.69
N LEU A 58 -5.81 -18.19 -12.51
CA LEU A 58 -6.48 -18.39 -11.24
C LEU A 58 -7.11 -17.11 -10.71
N ASP A 59 -8.25 -17.27 -10.06
CA ASP A 59 -9.05 -16.18 -9.56
C ASP A 59 -8.73 -15.88 -8.08
N GLY A 60 -8.90 -14.63 -7.68
CA GLY A 60 -8.84 -14.17 -6.31
C GLY A 60 -9.80 -13.03 -6.07
N PHE A 61 -9.83 -12.53 -4.83
CA PHE A 61 -10.66 -11.41 -4.44
C PHE A 61 -9.82 -10.44 -3.61
N VAL A 62 -9.88 -9.17 -3.98
CA VAL A 62 -9.22 -8.08 -3.23
C VAL A 62 -10.24 -7.02 -2.88
N ARG A 63 -10.18 -6.50 -1.66
CA ARG A 63 -11.10 -5.46 -1.21
C ARG A 63 -10.79 -4.14 -1.91
N TYR A 64 -11.83 -3.38 -2.23
CA TYR A 64 -11.69 -2.05 -2.82
C TYR A 64 -10.98 -1.07 -1.87
N ASN A 65 -9.96 -0.37 -2.36
CA ASN A 65 -9.14 0.56 -1.58
C ASN A 65 -9.81 1.93 -1.34
N GLY A 66 -10.57 2.41 -2.32
CA GLY A 66 -10.81 3.85 -2.46
C GLY A 66 -9.55 4.53 -3.01
N GLU A 67 -9.18 5.66 -2.41
CA GLU A 67 -7.95 6.40 -2.74
C GLU A 67 -6.70 5.73 -2.13
N GLU A 68 -5.60 5.73 -2.87
CA GLU A 68 -4.28 5.29 -2.38
C GLU A 68 -3.78 6.24 -1.28
N GLY A 69 -3.08 5.73 -0.27
CA GLY A 69 -2.36 6.57 0.68
C GLY A 69 -3.16 7.05 1.90
N ARG A 70 -4.35 6.48 2.14
CA ARG A 70 -5.23 6.89 3.24
C ARG A 70 -4.58 6.62 4.62
N VAL A 71 -4.53 7.64 5.45
CA VAL A 71 -4.00 7.56 6.82
C VAL A 71 -4.81 6.55 7.64
N GLY A 72 -4.12 5.67 8.38
CA GLY A 72 -4.72 4.61 9.19
C GLY A 72 -5.31 3.44 8.40
N VAL A 73 -5.23 3.44 7.06
CA VAL A 73 -5.77 2.37 6.21
C VAL A 73 -4.69 1.90 5.24
N GLN A 74 -4.35 0.61 5.30
CA GLN A 74 -3.37 0.03 4.38
C GLN A 74 -4.00 -0.22 3.00
N ASP A 75 -3.26 0.09 1.96
CA ASP A 75 -3.64 -0.19 0.57
C ASP A 75 -3.59 -1.70 0.29
N TYR A 76 -4.66 -2.28 -0.24
CA TYR A 76 -4.72 -3.68 -0.62
C TYR A 76 -4.11 -3.95 -2.00
N TYR A 77 -4.16 -2.98 -2.90
CA TYR A 77 -3.54 -2.98 -4.23
C TYR A 77 -3.06 -1.57 -4.66
N TYR A 78 -2.35 -1.49 -5.77
CA TYR A 78 -1.98 -0.24 -6.45
C TYR A 78 -2.54 -0.24 -7.88
N THR A 79 -2.97 0.92 -8.37
CA THR A 79 -3.47 1.10 -9.76
C THR A 79 -2.38 1.52 -10.74
N SER A 80 -1.19 1.80 -10.24
CA SER A 80 0.02 2.09 -11.01
C SER A 80 1.15 1.17 -10.55
N ASP A 81 2.16 0.99 -11.40
CA ASP A 81 3.31 0.13 -11.08
C ASP A 81 3.93 0.55 -9.73
N PRO A 82 3.93 -0.33 -8.72
CA PRO A 82 4.49 0.00 -7.42
C PRO A 82 6.02 -0.01 -7.42
N LEU A 83 6.66 -0.62 -8.42
CA LEU A 83 8.11 -0.77 -8.51
C LEU A 83 8.63 -0.30 -9.88
N PRO A 84 8.44 0.99 -10.22
CA PRO A 84 8.82 1.50 -11.54
C PRO A 84 10.33 1.40 -11.73
N ARG A 85 10.75 0.96 -12.93
CA ARG A 85 12.16 0.69 -13.26
C ARG A 85 13.09 1.90 -13.05
N GLU A 86 12.55 3.11 -13.15
CA GLU A 86 13.25 4.38 -12.93
C GLU A 86 13.83 4.53 -11.52
N TRP A 87 13.31 3.81 -10.53
CA TRP A 87 13.89 3.80 -9.18
C TRP A 87 15.25 3.10 -9.11
N GLY A 88 15.58 2.28 -10.11
CA GLY A 88 16.78 1.47 -10.11
C GLY A 88 16.67 0.24 -9.20
N LYS A 89 17.52 -0.76 -9.48
CA LYS A 89 17.46 -2.07 -8.84
C LYS A 89 17.63 -1.98 -7.31
N GLU A 90 18.58 -1.17 -6.84
CA GLU A 90 18.87 -1.06 -5.40
C GLU A 90 17.65 -0.57 -4.61
N MET A 91 16.98 0.47 -5.10
CA MET A 91 15.79 1.02 -4.45
C MET A 91 14.62 0.04 -4.49
N ILE A 92 14.42 -0.65 -5.62
CA ILE A 92 13.39 -1.70 -5.75
C ILE A 92 13.64 -2.83 -4.76
N ASP A 93 14.87 -3.34 -4.67
CA ASP A 93 15.25 -4.41 -3.74
C ASP A 93 15.03 -3.95 -2.27
N LYS A 94 15.33 -2.67 -1.98
CA LYS A 94 15.09 -2.07 -0.66
C LYS A 94 13.61 -2.04 -0.30
N VAL A 95 12.75 -1.56 -1.21
CA VAL A 95 11.29 -1.50 -1.03
C VAL A 95 10.67 -2.90 -0.88
N LEU A 96 11.13 -3.87 -1.69
CA LEU A 96 10.69 -5.27 -1.60
C LEU A 96 10.98 -5.86 -0.21
N ASN A 97 12.14 -5.52 0.36
CA ASN A 97 12.56 -5.95 1.70
C ASN A 97 12.00 -5.08 2.83
N LYS A 98 11.03 -4.20 2.55
CA LYS A 98 10.45 -3.25 3.51
C LYS A 98 11.49 -2.33 4.19
N GLY A 99 12.59 -2.06 3.48
CA GLY A 99 13.66 -1.18 3.93
C GLY A 99 13.29 0.29 3.74
N ILE A 100 13.81 1.14 4.61
CA ILE A 100 13.64 2.60 4.57
C ILE A 100 15.00 3.28 4.70
N GLU A 101 15.20 4.35 3.94
CA GLU A 101 16.43 5.13 3.93
C GLU A 101 16.13 6.62 3.72
N ILE A 102 16.95 7.48 4.34
CA ILE A 102 16.94 8.93 4.10
C ILE A 102 17.07 9.23 2.61
N GLY A 103 16.31 10.21 2.12
CA GLY A 103 16.24 10.60 0.71
C GLY A 103 15.18 9.85 -0.10
N MET A 104 14.56 8.80 0.44
CA MET A 104 13.39 8.16 -0.17
C MET A 104 12.26 9.17 -0.37
N ALA A 105 11.56 9.07 -1.50
CA ALA A 105 10.33 9.81 -1.73
C ALA A 105 9.18 9.22 -0.89
N GLU A 106 8.17 10.04 -0.59
CA GLU A 106 6.96 9.61 0.15
C GLU A 106 6.35 8.32 -0.42
N ARG A 107 6.13 8.24 -1.73
CA ARG A 107 5.57 7.04 -2.37
C ARG A 107 6.46 5.80 -2.19
N GLN A 108 7.79 5.95 -2.22
CA GLN A 108 8.71 4.83 -1.95
C GLN A 108 8.55 4.31 -0.52
N VAL A 109 8.40 5.22 0.45
CA VAL A 109 8.13 4.86 1.86
C VAL A 109 6.78 4.16 2.00
N ARG A 110 5.69 4.70 1.41
CA ARG A 110 4.36 4.05 1.44
C ARG A 110 4.38 2.67 0.85
N ILE A 111 5.01 2.51 -0.31
CA ILE A 111 5.07 1.20 -0.97
C ILE A 111 5.94 0.23 -0.17
N SER A 112 6.99 0.72 0.50
CA SER A 112 7.86 -0.13 1.32
C SER A 112 7.12 -0.66 2.55
N ILE A 113 6.63 0.24 3.42
CA ILE A 113 6.13 -0.12 4.77
C ILE A 113 4.64 0.12 5.00
N GLY A 114 3.92 0.69 4.03
CA GLY A 114 2.50 1.00 4.14
C GLY A 114 2.21 2.44 4.55
N ASN A 115 0.92 2.74 4.73
CA ASN A 115 0.46 4.06 5.14
C ASN A 115 0.67 4.31 6.64
N PRO A 116 0.94 5.56 7.06
CA PRO A 116 1.09 5.88 8.46
C PRO A 116 -0.26 5.85 9.20
N ASP A 117 -0.20 5.65 10.50
CA ASP A 117 -1.36 5.71 11.39
C ASP A 117 -1.79 7.15 11.66
N GLU A 118 -0.84 8.08 11.74
CA GLU A 118 -1.08 9.52 11.87
C GLU A 118 -0.17 10.29 10.90
N LEU A 119 -0.69 11.41 10.38
CA LEU A 119 0.02 12.30 9.46
C LEU A 119 -0.15 13.75 9.94
N ASN A 120 0.98 14.39 10.28
CA ASN A 120 1.01 15.83 10.53
C ASN A 120 1.63 16.52 9.31
N HIS A 121 0.97 17.55 8.79
CA HIS A 121 1.42 18.30 7.61
C HIS A 121 1.50 19.79 7.95
N THR A 122 2.63 20.41 7.59
CA THR A 122 2.87 21.85 7.73
C THR A 122 3.32 22.41 6.39
N SER A 123 2.64 23.46 5.92
CA SER A 123 3.04 24.19 4.71
C SER A 123 3.33 25.65 5.05
N SER A 124 4.46 26.16 4.57
CA SER A 124 4.91 27.53 4.80
C SER A 124 5.58 28.11 3.56
N ARG A 125 5.92 29.41 3.58
CA ARG A 125 6.74 30.05 2.53
C ARG A 125 8.13 29.41 2.35
N HIS A 126 8.59 28.64 3.33
CA HIS A 126 9.91 28.01 3.34
C HIS A 126 9.90 26.55 2.86
N GLY A 127 8.72 25.98 2.56
CA GLY A 127 8.57 24.61 2.06
C GLY A 127 7.42 23.85 2.72
N ILE A 128 7.34 22.57 2.36
CA ILE A 128 6.36 21.61 2.89
C ILE A 128 7.11 20.63 3.79
N ALA A 129 6.58 20.40 4.99
CA ALA A 129 7.07 19.41 5.92
C ALA A 129 5.94 18.47 6.34
N GLU A 130 6.23 17.16 6.34
CA GLU A 130 5.31 16.13 6.82
C GLU A 130 5.97 15.27 7.89
N GLN A 131 5.18 14.79 8.84
CA GLN A 131 5.58 13.82 9.84
C GLN A 131 4.62 12.65 9.82
N TRP A 132 5.15 11.49 9.52
CA TRP A 132 4.41 10.24 9.44
C TRP A 132 4.70 9.43 10.68
N VAL A 133 3.63 9.00 11.37
CA VAL A 133 3.72 8.25 12.62
C VAL A 133 3.22 6.83 12.37
N TYR A 134 4.03 5.85 12.76
CA TYR A 134 3.68 4.43 12.72
C TYR A 134 3.67 3.88 14.14
N GLY A 135 2.63 3.13 14.48
CA GLY A 135 2.35 2.62 15.81
C GLY A 135 1.37 3.50 16.59
N VAL A 136 0.49 2.86 17.35
CA VAL A 136 -0.53 3.53 18.18
C VAL A 136 -0.19 3.50 19.68
N GLU A 137 0.70 2.59 20.11
CA GLU A 137 1.11 2.47 21.51
C GLU A 137 2.21 3.47 21.86
N MET A 138 2.02 4.21 22.96
CA MET A 138 3.06 5.11 23.50
C MET A 138 4.35 4.32 23.78
N GLY A 139 5.48 4.82 23.26
CA GLY A 139 6.81 4.21 23.41
C GLY A 139 7.19 3.19 22.33
N LYS A 140 6.29 2.89 21.38
CA LYS A 140 6.57 2.05 20.19
C LYS A 140 6.36 2.79 18.87
N LYS A 141 6.17 4.12 18.94
CA LYS A 141 5.94 4.98 17.78
C LYS A 141 7.24 5.21 17.02
N VAL A 142 7.21 5.00 15.72
CA VAL A 142 8.30 5.38 14.81
C VAL A 142 7.84 6.58 14.00
N TYR A 143 8.70 7.59 13.90
CA TYR A 143 8.42 8.85 13.21
C TYR A 143 9.34 9.01 12.00
N TYR A 144 8.74 9.37 10.88
CA TYR A 144 9.44 9.67 9.62
C TYR A 144 9.14 11.11 9.24
N GLN A 145 10.17 11.96 9.15
CA GLN A 145 10.03 13.36 8.76
C GLN A 145 10.37 13.51 7.27
N PHE A 146 9.50 14.21 6.55
CA PHE A 146 9.69 14.54 5.16
C PHE A 146 9.78 16.06 4.99
N GLU A 147 10.69 16.50 4.13
CA GLU A 147 10.78 17.87 3.66
C GLU A 147 10.71 17.86 2.13
N ASN A 148 9.76 18.62 1.57
CA ASN A 148 9.51 18.71 0.14
C ASN A 148 9.43 17.33 -0.56
N GLY A 149 8.72 16.38 0.06
CA GLY A 149 8.49 15.04 -0.50
C GLY A 149 9.61 14.02 -0.27
N LYS A 150 10.65 14.37 0.51
CA LYS A 150 11.83 13.53 0.73
C LYS A 150 12.05 13.25 2.21
N LEU A 151 12.30 11.99 2.55
CA LEU A 151 12.57 11.58 3.92
C LEU A 151 13.90 12.18 4.40
N THR A 152 13.87 12.97 5.47
CA THR A 152 15.06 13.65 6.02
C THR A 152 15.48 13.11 7.38
N PHE A 153 14.55 12.53 8.16
CA PHE A 153 14.83 12.05 9.50
C PHE A 153 13.96 10.86 9.92
N ILE A 154 14.53 9.94 10.71
CA ILE A 154 13.85 8.77 11.28
C ILE A 154 14.10 8.74 12.79
N ASN A 155 13.03 8.64 13.58
CA ASN A 155 13.06 8.48 15.02
C ASN A 155 12.35 7.18 15.41
N LYS A 156 13.01 6.29 16.15
CA LYS A 156 12.52 4.95 16.53
C LYS A 156 12.46 4.81 18.04
#